data_AF-A0A518IJ89-F1
#
_entry.id   AF-A0A518IJ89-F1
#
_cell.length_a   1.000
_cell.length_b   1.000
_cell.length_c   1.000
_cell.angle_alpha   90.00
_cell.angle_beta   90.00
_cell.angle_gamma   90.00
#
_symmetry.space_group_name_H-M   'P 1'
#
loop_
_entity.id
_entity.type
_entity.pdbx_description
1 polymer ?
#
loop_
_entity_poly.entity_id
_entity_poly.type
_entity_poly.pdbx_seq_one_letter_code
_entity_poly.pdbx_strand_id
1 'polypeptide(L)'
;MKQHTPQHERRRPFPDQETASHVRAGSTLLVVLVVVVMLSLGAYTFSELMIVEMEATNIYGRSIQSRELALSGIELAAAYVGDRTEVDGWNSYHNPDQFQNINMVQGEIPRTSGFLSIVAPVASDSQSKTIRFGLMNESGKLNLNILANEEVEVSLDLEEDIEFDSAIDRLMYIPNMTEDIAAAILDWIDEDDETRSFGAESDYYETLESPYFAKNGPLESLDELLLVRDVTPELLYGEDTNRNGILDPNENDGDATLPIDNADGVLDSGWFAYFTVHSREINIRPDGSEKINLNGTMLTELYDELEAELGPDEARFIVAYRVSGPILTAEDLASGGSGTIVGGGMSDEQALNELANGLAKAMFSEEGVTVTRAGIDLSGGGVYSINSIFDLIGSEVEVEVDGQKTTLISPWSADPATMTVELPILHDLLTTSKNQYIEGRIQIDEARLETLQGIPEMDDDLANAIVNSQMTGTNGAPSTQISQARQTTGWLVIEGLTTIEQIRKLAPHICSRGDVFRAQSLGYFGQRGPITRVEAIIDGTFIPPRITYIRDLSNLGSGYPVSTLQGAAEE
;
A
#
# COMPACT_ATOMS: atom_id res chain seq x y z
N MET A 1 130.98 8.32 -25.44
CA MET A 1 132.17 7.56 -25.89
C MET A 1 131.69 6.59 -26.96
N LYS A 2 132.21 6.71 -28.20
CA LYS A 2 132.37 5.70 -29.29
C LYS A 2 131.45 4.45 -29.26
N GLN A 3 130.72 4.03 -30.30
CA GLN A 3 131.13 3.87 -31.71
C GLN A 3 129.94 3.35 -32.57
N HIS A 4 129.87 3.79 -33.83
CA HIS A 4 129.21 3.18 -35.00
C HIS A 4 129.72 1.74 -35.24
N THR A 5 129.04 0.75 -35.85
CA THR A 5 128.47 0.55 -37.24
C THR A 5 128.12 -0.99 -37.36
N PRO A 6 127.63 -1.62 -38.47
CA PRO A 6 126.91 -1.15 -39.67
C PRO A 6 125.68 -2.02 -40.13
N GLN A 7 124.90 -1.38 -41.01
CA GLN A 7 124.09 -1.79 -42.17
C GLN A 7 123.80 -3.29 -42.50
N HIS A 8 122.54 -3.53 -42.86
CA HIS A 8 122.21 -4.22 -44.12
C HIS A 8 120.94 -3.65 -44.77
N GLU A 9 121.03 -3.43 -46.08
CA GLU A 9 120.05 -2.74 -46.93
C GLU A 9 119.20 -3.77 -47.72
N ARG A 10 117.98 -3.35 -48.09
CA ARG A 10 117.11 -3.77 -49.22
C ARG A 10 115.98 -4.78 -48.97
N ARG A 11 114.73 -4.30 -49.06
CA ARG A 11 113.81 -4.41 -50.23
C ARG A 11 112.47 -3.72 -49.91
N ARG A 12 111.97 -2.84 -50.78
CA ARG A 12 110.55 -2.39 -50.79
C ARG A 12 109.73 -3.43 -51.55
N PRO A 13 108.44 -3.69 -51.20
CA PRO A 13 107.41 -3.08 -52.04
C PRO A 13 106.00 -2.83 -51.39
N PHE A 14 105.26 -1.93 -52.06
CA PHE A 14 103.81 -1.61 -52.07
C PHE A 14 103.11 -1.02 -50.83
N PRO A 15 102.26 0.03 -51.01
CA PRO A 15 101.35 0.51 -49.98
C PRO A 15 100.13 -0.42 -49.93
N ASP A 16 99.86 -1.00 -48.77
CA ASP A 16 98.62 -1.71 -48.50
C ASP A 16 97.45 -0.71 -48.57
N GLN A 17 96.42 -1.06 -49.33
CA GLN A 17 95.12 -0.40 -49.25
C GLN A 17 94.59 -0.56 -47.82
N GLU A 18 94.47 0.53 -47.08
CA GLU A 18 93.70 0.57 -45.84
C GLU A 18 92.25 0.17 -46.12
N THR A 19 91.89 -1.06 -45.77
CA THR A 19 90.50 -1.45 -45.58
C THR A 19 90.01 -0.79 -44.29
N ALA A 20 89.34 0.35 -44.42
CA ALA A 20 88.62 0.96 -43.32
C ALA A 20 87.54 -0.01 -42.81
N SER A 21 87.82 -0.70 -41.71
CA SER A 21 86.81 -1.47 -40.99
C SER A 21 85.91 -0.48 -40.25
N HIS A 22 84.69 -0.28 -40.77
CA HIS A 22 83.65 0.42 -40.03
C HIS A 22 83.31 -0.39 -38.78
N VAL A 23 83.81 0.04 -37.62
CA VAL A 23 83.31 -0.41 -36.31
C VAL A 23 81.89 0.12 -36.18
N ARG A 24 80.90 -0.73 -36.50
CA ARG A 24 79.49 -0.45 -36.22
C ARG A 24 79.27 -0.52 -34.71
N ALA A 25 79.06 0.63 -34.08
CA ALA A 25 78.70 0.70 -32.66
C ALA A 25 77.37 -0.03 -32.42
N GLY A 26 77.36 -0.98 -31.48
CA GLY A 26 76.21 -1.84 -31.16
C GLY A 26 75.12 -1.13 -30.34
N SER A 27 74.44 -0.12 -30.91
CA SER A 27 73.30 0.58 -30.28
C SER A 27 71.93 0.03 -30.66
N THR A 28 71.82 -0.72 -31.77
CA THR A 28 70.55 -1.24 -32.29
C THR A 28 69.83 -2.17 -31.31
N LEU A 29 70.56 -3.03 -30.60
CA LEU A 29 69.96 -3.97 -29.64
C LEU A 29 69.30 -3.24 -28.47
N LEU A 30 69.91 -2.17 -27.96
CA LEU A 30 69.36 -1.38 -26.86
C LEU A 30 68.09 -0.64 -27.28
N VAL A 31 68.07 -0.06 -28.49
CA VAL A 31 66.87 0.58 -29.04
C VAL A 31 65.74 -0.44 -29.22
N VAL A 32 66.04 -1.61 -29.78
CA VAL A 32 65.06 -2.70 -29.93
C VAL A 32 64.52 -3.14 -28.57
N LEU A 33 65.38 -3.29 -27.57
CA LEU A 33 64.96 -3.71 -26.23
C LEU A 33 64.05 -2.67 -25.56
N VAL A 34 64.37 -1.37 -25.68
CA VAL A 34 63.52 -0.30 -25.16
C VAL A 34 62.17 -0.27 -25.88
N VAL A 35 62.16 -0.42 -27.21
CA VAL A 35 60.91 -0.49 -28.00
C VAL A 35 60.08 -1.70 -27.59
N VAL A 36 60.70 -2.87 -27.41
CA VAL A 36 60.00 -4.07 -26.95
C VAL A 36 59.43 -3.86 -25.55
N VAL A 37 60.19 -3.31 -24.60
CA VAL A 37 59.69 -3.02 -23.25
C VAL A 37 58.53 -2.02 -23.28
N MET A 38 58.62 -0.96 -24.10
CA MET A 38 57.53 0.02 -24.24
C MET A 38 56.28 -0.61 -24.87
N LEU A 39 56.43 -1.43 -25.92
CA LEU A 39 55.32 -2.15 -26.54
C LEU A 39 54.70 -3.18 -25.58
N SER A 40 55.52 -3.90 -24.81
CA SER A 40 55.06 -4.84 -23.79
C SER A 40 54.29 -4.14 -22.68
N LEU A 41 54.78 -2.98 -22.21
CA LEU A 41 54.06 -2.19 -21.21
C LEU A 41 52.74 -1.65 -21.79
N GLY A 42 52.74 -1.13 -23.01
CA GLY A 42 51.53 -0.66 -23.69
C GLY A 42 50.50 -1.78 -23.90
N ALA A 43 50.95 -2.96 -24.30
CA ALA A 43 50.09 -4.15 -24.43
C ALA A 43 49.53 -4.60 -23.08
N TYR A 44 50.34 -4.58 -22.02
CA TYR A 44 49.91 -4.91 -20.67
C TYR A 44 48.85 -3.92 -20.15
N THR A 45 49.11 -2.61 -20.26
CA THR A 45 48.15 -1.58 -19.84
C THR A 45 46.85 -1.63 -20.63
N PHE A 46 46.93 -1.93 -21.94
CA PHE A 46 45.74 -2.10 -22.77
C PHE A 46 44.95 -3.34 -22.35
N SER A 47 45.62 -4.46 -22.05
CA SER A 47 44.96 -5.68 -21.58
C SER A 47 44.22 -5.48 -20.27
N GLU A 48 44.84 -4.82 -19.28
CA GLU A 48 44.21 -4.48 -18.01
C GLU A 48 42.97 -3.60 -18.22
N LEU A 49 43.09 -2.55 -19.04
CA LEU A 49 41.96 -1.68 -19.37
C LEU A 49 40.82 -2.47 -20.05
N MET A 50 41.14 -3.35 -21.00
CA MET A 50 40.12 -4.15 -21.69
C MET A 50 39.43 -5.18 -20.78
N ILE A 51 40.12 -5.72 -19.77
CA ILE A 51 39.50 -6.58 -18.77
C ILE A 51 38.51 -5.77 -17.92
N VAL A 52 38.91 -4.60 -17.43
CA VAL A 52 38.03 -3.72 -16.65
C VAL A 52 36.82 -3.27 -17.46
N GLU A 53 37.01 -2.86 -18.72
CA GLU A 53 35.90 -2.45 -19.61
C GLU A 53 34.94 -3.62 -19.91
N MET A 54 35.47 -4.83 -20.10
CA MET A 54 34.65 -6.03 -20.27
C MET A 54 33.84 -6.34 -19.00
N GLU A 55 34.46 -6.24 -17.82
CA GLU A 55 33.77 -6.44 -16.54
C GLU A 55 32.71 -5.36 -16.30
N ALA A 56 33.01 -4.09 -16.53
CA ALA A 56 32.08 -2.99 -16.41
C ALA A 56 30.88 -3.15 -17.35
N THR A 57 31.13 -3.51 -18.62
CA THR A 57 30.07 -3.78 -19.60
C THR A 57 29.18 -4.94 -19.16
N ASN A 58 29.77 -6.01 -18.62
CA ASN A 58 29.02 -7.16 -18.11
C ASN A 58 28.18 -6.80 -16.87
N ILE A 59 28.72 -6.01 -15.94
CA ILE A 59 27.99 -5.55 -14.76
C ILE A 59 26.83 -4.64 -15.17
N TYR A 60 27.08 -3.70 -16.09
CA TYR A 60 26.05 -2.80 -16.61
C TYR A 60 24.92 -3.56 -17.32
N GLY A 61 25.26 -4.53 -18.18
CA GLY A 61 24.25 -5.38 -18.82
C GLY A 61 23.42 -6.17 -17.80
N ARG A 62 24.07 -6.69 -16.75
CA ARG A 62 23.40 -7.39 -15.67
C ARG A 62 22.53 -6.48 -14.80
N SER A 63 22.93 -5.23 -14.55
CA SER A 63 22.13 -4.30 -13.74
C SER A 63 20.87 -3.85 -14.48
N ILE A 64 20.95 -3.69 -15.80
CA ILE A 64 19.74 -3.47 -16.61
C ILE A 64 18.85 -4.70 -16.56
N GLN A 65 19.41 -5.91 -16.71
CA GLN A 65 18.62 -7.14 -16.64
C GLN A 65 17.97 -7.34 -15.26
N SER A 66 18.67 -7.08 -14.15
CA SER A 66 18.08 -7.16 -12.81
C SER A 66 16.96 -6.15 -12.61
N ARG A 67 17.07 -4.96 -13.21
CA ARG A 67 16.00 -3.96 -13.19
C ARG A 67 14.77 -4.40 -13.96
N GLU A 68 14.94 -4.95 -15.15
CA GLU A 68 13.80 -5.48 -15.93
C GLU A 68 13.15 -6.68 -15.24
N LEU A 69 13.94 -7.51 -14.54
CA LEU A 69 13.41 -8.59 -13.69
C LEU A 69 12.55 -8.04 -12.54
N ALA A 70 13.03 -7.00 -11.84
CA ALA A 70 12.28 -6.35 -10.77
C ALA A 70 10.98 -5.72 -11.29
N LEU A 71 11.03 -5.00 -12.41
CA LEU A 71 9.84 -4.42 -13.05
C LEU A 71 8.86 -5.50 -13.51
N SER A 72 9.36 -6.62 -14.04
CA SER A 72 8.50 -7.77 -14.39
C SER A 72 7.74 -8.32 -13.18
N GLY A 73 8.32 -8.23 -11.98
CA GLY A 73 7.63 -8.60 -10.75
C GLY A 73 6.49 -7.64 -10.38
N ILE A 74 6.63 -6.35 -10.67
CA ILE A 74 5.53 -5.38 -10.49
C ILE A 74 4.37 -5.69 -11.45
N GLU A 75 4.68 -5.97 -12.72
CA GLU A 75 3.65 -6.38 -13.69
C GLU A 75 3.00 -7.72 -13.32
N LEU A 76 3.78 -8.68 -12.80
CA LEU A 76 3.24 -9.94 -12.27
C LEU A 76 2.28 -9.70 -11.10
N ALA A 77 2.65 -8.83 -10.15
CA ALA A 77 1.76 -8.45 -9.06
C ALA A 77 0.48 -7.77 -9.55
N ALA A 78 0.59 -6.85 -10.53
CA ALA A 78 -0.57 -6.19 -11.11
C ALA A 78 -1.51 -7.18 -11.81
N ALA A 79 -0.98 -8.13 -12.57
CA ALA A 79 -1.77 -9.20 -13.17
C ALA A 79 -2.44 -10.08 -12.10
N TYR A 80 -1.70 -10.46 -11.05
CA TYR A 80 -2.23 -11.26 -9.95
C TYR A 80 -3.37 -10.58 -9.19
N VAL A 81 -3.30 -9.26 -9.00
CA VAL A 81 -4.40 -8.46 -8.41
C VAL A 81 -5.61 -8.40 -9.35
N GLY A 82 -5.38 -8.36 -10.67
CA GLY A 82 -6.44 -8.31 -11.68
C GLY A 82 -7.25 -9.61 -11.77
N ASP A 83 -6.58 -10.77 -11.66
CA ASP A 83 -7.17 -12.10 -11.87
C ASP A 83 -7.80 -12.71 -10.59
N ARG A 84 -8.18 -11.89 -9.61
CA ARG A 84 -8.66 -12.33 -8.28
C ARG A 84 -9.80 -13.36 -8.30
N THR A 85 -10.66 -13.31 -9.31
CA THR A 85 -11.82 -14.21 -9.44
C THR A 85 -11.48 -15.52 -10.14
N GLU A 86 -10.36 -15.57 -10.86
CA GLU A 86 -9.92 -16.73 -11.62
C GLU A 86 -8.96 -17.61 -10.81
N VAL A 87 -8.31 -17.05 -9.79
CA VAL A 87 -7.33 -17.76 -8.95
C VAL A 87 -8.03 -18.42 -7.76
N ASP A 88 -8.13 -19.76 -7.79
CA ASP A 88 -8.61 -20.54 -6.64
C ASP A 88 -7.71 -20.32 -5.42
N GLY A 89 -8.31 -19.97 -4.30
CA GLY A 89 -7.59 -19.64 -3.06
C GLY A 89 -6.71 -18.39 -3.14
N TRP A 90 -7.08 -17.41 -3.97
CA TRP A 90 -6.38 -16.11 -4.09
C TRP A 90 -5.98 -15.53 -2.73
N ASN A 91 -4.71 -15.16 -2.60
CA ASN A 91 -4.12 -14.65 -1.36
C ASN A 91 -2.99 -13.68 -1.71
N SER A 92 -3.23 -12.38 -1.52
CA SER A 92 -2.24 -11.33 -1.69
C SER A 92 -1.26 -11.24 -0.52
N TYR A 93 -1.63 -11.66 0.69
CA TYR A 93 -0.82 -11.50 1.90
C TYR A 93 0.41 -12.42 1.92
N HIS A 94 0.24 -13.72 1.67
CA HIS A 94 1.39 -14.65 1.64
C HIS A 94 1.18 -15.79 0.65
N ASN A 95 1.93 -15.75 -0.45
CA ASN A 95 1.89 -16.76 -1.50
C ASN A 95 3.29 -17.00 -2.11
N PRO A 96 4.15 -17.79 -1.46
CA PRO A 96 5.48 -18.12 -1.96
C PRO A 96 5.48 -18.76 -3.35
N ASP A 97 4.47 -19.56 -3.69
CA ASP A 97 4.41 -20.22 -5.00
C ASP A 97 4.30 -19.24 -6.16
N GLN A 98 3.71 -18.06 -5.93
CA GLN A 98 3.55 -17.00 -6.93
C GLN A 98 4.62 -15.90 -6.83
N PHE A 99 5.21 -15.72 -5.64
CA PHE A 99 6.03 -14.54 -5.34
C PHE A 99 7.47 -14.85 -4.91
N GLN A 100 7.84 -16.10 -4.65
CA GLN A 100 9.19 -16.46 -4.21
C GLN A 100 10.00 -17.09 -5.34
N ASN A 101 11.20 -16.56 -5.56
CA ASN A 101 12.24 -17.13 -6.43
C ASN A 101 11.75 -17.57 -7.83
N ILE A 102 10.91 -16.73 -8.45
CA ILE A 102 10.32 -17.01 -9.75
C ILE A 102 11.39 -16.88 -10.83
N ASN A 103 11.64 -17.97 -11.54
CA ASN A 103 12.66 -18.02 -12.59
C ASN A 103 12.11 -17.47 -13.91
N MET A 104 12.53 -16.26 -14.27
CA MET A 104 12.12 -15.59 -15.51
C MET A 104 13.08 -15.85 -16.66
N VAL A 105 14.38 -16.01 -16.36
CA VAL A 105 15.41 -16.24 -17.36
C VAL A 105 16.16 -17.52 -17.00
N GLN A 106 15.91 -18.57 -17.77
CA GLN A 106 16.56 -19.86 -17.57
C GLN A 106 17.99 -19.83 -18.13
N GLY A 107 18.98 -19.84 -17.23
CA GLY A 107 20.39 -20.01 -17.56
C GLY A 107 20.86 -21.46 -17.41
N GLU A 108 21.93 -21.82 -18.13
CA GLU A 108 22.60 -23.13 -17.96
C GLU A 108 23.26 -23.27 -16.58
N ILE A 109 23.62 -22.15 -15.94
CA ILE A 109 24.22 -22.09 -14.61
C ILE A 109 23.50 -21.04 -13.75
N PRO A 110 23.48 -21.18 -12.40
CA PRO A 110 22.79 -20.24 -11.52
C PRO A 110 23.19 -18.76 -11.71
N ARG A 111 24.45 -18.50 -12.09
CA ARG A 111 24.98 -17.15 -12.32
C ARG A 111 24.44 -16.45 -13.58
N THR A 112 23.81 -17.19 -14.49
CA THR A 112 23.17 -16.66 -15.70
C THR A 112 21.65 -16.78 -15.65
N SER A 113 21.11 -17.43 -14.63
CA SER A 113 19.67 -17.49 -14.38
C SER A 113 19.21 -16.23 -13.66
N GLY A 114 18.12 -15.63 -14.15
CA GLY A 114 17.49 -14.43 -13.63
C GLY A 114 16.19 -14.76 -12.90
N PHE A 115 16.05 -14.26 -11.69
CA PHE A 115 14.93 -14.51 -10.81
C PHE A 115 14.29 -13.19 -10.39
N LEU A 116 13.02 -13.28 -9.99
CA LEU A 116 12.35 -12.23 -9.24
C LEU A 116 11.75 -12.77 -7.95
N SER A 117 11.55 -11.90 -6.97
CA SER A 117 10.76 -12.19 -5.77
C SER A 117 10.03 -10.94 -5.32
N ILE A 118 8.82 -11.10 -4.82
CA ILE A 118 8.02 -10.01 -4.23
C ILE A 118 7.94 -10.25 -2.74
N VAL A 119 8.40 -9.27 -1.97
CA VAL A 119 8.57 -9.39 -0.52
C VAL A 119 7.78 -8.31 0.21
N ALA A 120 7.44 -8.62 1.45
CA ALA A 120 6.87 -7.69 2.40
C ALA A 120 7.36 -8.07 3.81
N PRO A 121 7.49 -7.10 4.73
CA PRO A 121 7.73 -7.39 6.14
C PRO A 121 6.49 -8.03 6.79
N VAL A 122 6.72 -8.72 7.91
CA VAL A 122 5.64 -9.25 8.76
C VAL A 122 5.41 -8.25 9.89
N ALA A 123 4.36 -7.42 9.79
CA ALA A 123 4.11 -6.33 10.75
C ALA A 123 3.87 -6.82 12.18
N SER A 124 3.36 -8.04 12.36
CA SER A 124 3.14 -8.66 13.67
C SER A 124 4.40 -9.29 14.29
N ASP A 125 5.52 -9.35 13.54
CA ASP A 125 6.79 -9.83 14.06
C ASP A 125 7.44 -8.75 14.92
N SER A 126 7.27 -8.84 16.24
CA SER A 126 7.88 -7.92 17.22
C SER A 126 9.40 -7.80 17.14
N GLN A 127 10.09 -8.74 16.49
CA GLN A 127 11.55 -8.69 16.31
C GLN A 127 11.96 -8.04 14.98
N SER A 128 11.00 -7.82 14.06
CA SER A 128 11.25 -7.36 12.68
C SER A 128 12.39 -8.14 12.01
N LYS A 129 12.33 -9.47 12.01
CA LYS A 129 13.39 -10.33 11.40
C LYS A 129 12.87 -11.20 10.28
N THR A 130 11.56 -11.31 10.15
CA THR A 130 10.92 -12.19 9.20
C THR A 130 10.29 -11.41 8.05
N ILE A 131 10.40 -11.98 6.86
CA ILE A 131 9.72 -11.49 5.67
C ILE A 131 8.70 -12.52 5.19
N ARG A 132 7.72 -12.04 4.44
CA ARG A 132 6.74 -12.83 3.72
C ARG A 132 6.83 -12.53 2.22
N PHE A 133 6.40 -13.48 1.41
CA PHE A 133 6.30 -13.32 -0.04
C PHE A 133 4.86 -12.99 -0.42
N GLY A 134 4.59 -11.73 -0.79
CA GLY A 134 3.25 -11.20 -0.99
C GLY A 134 3.23 -9.69 -1.14
N LEU A 135 2.04 -9.12 -1.10
CA LEU A 135 1.75 -7.70 -1.24
C LEU A 135 1.35 -7.10 0.12
N MET A 136 1.61 -5.82 0.32
CA MET A 136 1.13 -5.08 1.50
C MET A 136 -0.14 -4.31 1.11
N ASN A 137 -1.19 -4.38 1.93
CA ASN A 137 -2.36 -3.54 1.66
C ASN A 137 -2.16 -2.13 2.20
N GLU A 138 -2.28 -1.12 1.34
CA GLU A 138 -2.20 0.27 1.79
C GLU A 138 -3.46 0.70 2.56
N SER A 139 -4.58 -0.01 2.38
CA SER A 139 -5.80 0.26 3.16
C SER A 139 -5.64 -0.15 4.62
N GLY A 140 -4.60 -0.90 5.00
CA GLY A 140 -4.26 -1.14 6.41
C GLY A 140 -3.66 0.08 7.13
N LYS A 141 -3.49 1.20 6.42
CA LYS A 141 -2.91 2.45 6.93
C LYS A 141 -3.94 3.57 6.91
N LEU A 142 -3.68 4.61 7.70
CA LEU A 142 -4.50 5.81 7.72
C LEU A 142 -4.24 6.68 6.48
N ASN A 143 -5.27 6.97 5.70
CA ASN A 143 -5.15 7.81 4.51
C ASN A 143 -5.26 9.29 4.88
N LEU A 144 -4.13 10.01 4.82
CA LEU A 144 -4.07 11.43 5.22
C LEU A 144 -4.94 12.33 4.37
N ASN A 145 -5.07 12.05 3.06
CA ASN A 145 -5.89 12.85 2.16
C ASN A 145 -7.38 12.73 2.46
N ILE A 146 -7.81 11.60 3.02
CA ILE A 146 -9.22 11.41 3.41
C ILE A 146 -9.44 11.99 4.79
N LEU A 147 -8.51 11.74 5.72
CA LEU A 147 -8.58 12.25 7.08
C LEU A 147 -8.71 13.79 7.13
N ALA A 148 -7.94 14.51 6.33
CA ALA A 148 -8.01 15.97 6.25
C ALA A 148 -9.35 16.49 5.70
N ASN A 149 -10.03 15.70 4.87
CA ASN A 149 -11.33 16.06 4.26
C ASN A 149 -12.54 15.53 5.04
N GLU A 150 -12.34 14.67 6.04
CA GLU A 150 -13.42 14.17 6.91
C GLU A 150 -13.89 15.23 7.91
N GLU A 151 -13.16 16.33 8.09
CA GLU A 151 -13.51 17.46 8.98
C GLU A 151 -14.62 18.39 8.47
N VAL A 152 -15.40 17.97 7.46
CA VAL A 152 -16.45 18.83 6.85
C VAL A 152 -17.73 18.93 7.69
N GLU A 153 -17.95 20.14 8.22
CA GLU A 153 -19.20 20.77 8.69
C GLU A 153 -20.13 19.95 9.61
N VAL A 154 -19.81 19.89 10.91
CA VAL A 154 -20.87 19.92 11.92
C VAL A 154 -21.29 21.37 12.12
N SER A 155 -22.42 21.70 11.50
CA SER A 155 -23.16 22.94 11.60
C SER A 155 -23.22 23.53 13.01
N LEU A 156 -22.99 24.84 13.08
CA LEU A 156 -23.02 25.80 14.18
C LEU A 156 -24.26 25.83 15.13
N ASP A 157 -25.10 24.79 15.21
CA ASP A 157 -26.43 24.90 15.82
C ASP A 157 -26.75 23.96 17.01
N LEU A 158 -25.78 23.26 17.61
CA LEU A 158 -26.01 22.49 18.83
C LEU A 158 -25.04 22.89 19.96
N GLU A 159 -25.58 23.54 20.99
CA GLU A 159 -24.93 23.92 22.26
C GLU A 159 -24.58 22.71 23.16
N GLU A 160 -24.37 21.52 22.60
CA GLU A 160 -23.90 20.35 23.35
C GLU A 160 -22.47 20.01 22.92
N ASP A 161 -21.57 19.95 23.91
CA ASP A 161 -20.18 19.50 23.81
C ASP A 161 -20.14 18.03 23.30
N ILE A 162 -20.43 17.81 22.03
CA ILE A 162 -20.14 16.54 21.35
C ILE A 162 -18.66 16.61 20.99
N GLU A 163 -17.84 15.95 21.81
CA GLU A 163 -16.46 15.57 21.51
C GLU A 163 -16.50 14.72 20.23
N PHE A 164 -16.49 15.35 19.06
CA PHE A 164 -16.09 14.67 17.84
C PHE A 164 -14.59 14.45 17.98
N ASP A 165 -14.16 13.19 17.93
CA ASP A 165 -12.75 12.83 17.75
C ASP A 165 -12.27 13.56 16.48
N SER A 166 -11.52 14.65 16.69
CA SER A 166 -11.02 15.47 15.61
C SER A 166 -10.02 14.66 14.78
N ALA A 167 -9.76 15.06 13.53
CA ALA A 167 -8.71 14.41 12.74
C ALA A 167 -7.35 14.43 13.47
N ILE A 168 -7.14 15.45 14.31
CA ILE A 168 -6.00 15.58 15.23
C ILE A 168 -5.97 14.42 16.23
N ASP A 169 -7.07 14.11 16.92
CA ASP A 169 -7.11 13.04 17.93
C ASP A 169 -6.71 11.68 17.35
N ARG A 170 -7.13 11.41 16.11
CA ARG A 170 -6.75 10.20 15.37
C ARG A 170 -5.26 10.16 15.06
N LEU A 171 -4.66 11.30 14.69
CA LEU A 171 -3.22 11.42 14.47
C LEU A 171 -2.42 11.28 15.77
N MET A 172 -2.98 11.70 16.92
CA MET A 172 -2.31 11.65 18.22
C MET A 172 -2.02 10.22 18.72
N TYR A 173 -2.69 9.20 18.17
CA TYR A 173 -2.34 7.80 18.41
C TYR A 173 -1.03 7.38 17.73
N ILE A 174 -0.58 8.12 16.72
CA ILE A 174 0.65 7.80 15.99
C ILE A 174 1.87 8.15 16.85
N PRO A 175 2.88 7.27 16.95
CA PRO A 175 4.06 7.50 17.78
C PRO A 175 4.77 8.81 17.43
N ASN A 176 5.20 9.52 18.47
CA ASN A 176 5.91 10.80 18.37
C ASN A 176 5.12 11.92 17.66
N MET A 177 3.80 11.77 17.50
CA MET A 177 2.93 12.85 17.02
C MET A 177 2.75 13.92 18.11
N THR A 178 2.69 15.17 17.70
CA THR A 178 2.35 16.31 18.57
C THR A 178 1.20 17.08 17.94
N GLU A 179 0.44 17.82 18.76
CA GLU A 179 -0.70 18.61 18.31
C GLU A 179 -0.29 19.63 17.23
N ASP A 180 0.85 20.31 17.40
CA ASP A 180 1.39 21.25 16.41
C ASP A 180 1.68 20.58 15.06
N ILE A 181 2.25 19.37 15.06
CA ILE A 181 2.57 18.64 13.82
C ILE A 181 1.28 18.08 13.19
N ALA A 182 0.38 17.51 13.99
CA ALA A 182 -0.89 16.99 13.52
C ALA A 182 -1.71 18.10 12.83
N ALA A 183 -1.86 19.25 13.48
CA ALA A 183 -2.55 20.41 12.92
C ALA A 183 -1.85 20.92 11.64
N ALA A 184 -0.52 21.03 11.64
CA ALA A 184 0.23 21.46 10.44
C ALA A 184 0.12 20.46 9.27
N ILE A 185 -0.02 19.15 9.53
CA ILE A 185 -0.27 18.16 8.48
C ILE A 185 -1.66 18.35 7.88
N LEU A 186 -2.68 18.65 8.70
CA LEU A 186 -4.04 18.87 8.22
C LEU A 186 -4.15 20.18 7.41
N ASP A 187 -3.62 21.29 7.92
CA ASP A 187 -3.52 22.59 7.21
C ASP A 187 -2.71 22.50 5.90
N TRP A 188 -1.77 21.55 5.80
CA TRP A 188 -1.03 21.35 4.56
C TRP A 188 -1.89 20.75 3.43
N ILE A 189 -2.95 20.01 3.80
CA ILE A 189 -3.70 19.12 2.89
C ILE A 189 -5.07 19.70 2.52
N ASP A 190 -5.76 20.36 3.45
CA ASP A 190 -7.08 20.92 3.20
C ASP A 190 -7.04 22.09 2.20
N GLU A 191 -8.19 22.49 1.67
CA GLU A 191 -8.24 23.38 0.49
C GLU A 191 -8.23 24.88 0.83
N ASP A 192 -8.44 25.24 2.09
CA ASP A 192 -8.52 26.63 2.52
C ASP A 192 -7.16 27.18 3.00
N ASP A 193 -7.15 28.41 3.52
CA ASP A 193 -5.95 29.07 4.07
C ASP A 193 -6.21 29.44 5.56
N GLU A 194 -7.21 28.83 6.20
CA GLU A 194 -7.59 29.10 7.58
C GLU A 194 -6.74 28.25 8.54
N THR A 195 -5.72 28.88 9.12
CA THR A 195 -4.82 28.18 10.05
C THR A 195 -5.57 27.63 11.27
N ARG A 196 -5.48 26.31 11.50
CA ARG A 196 -5.99 25.68 12.72
C ARG A 196 -5.25 26.17 13.96
N SER A 197 -5.81 25.87 15.13
CA SER A 197 -5.06 26.03 16.38
C SER A 197 -3.79 25.19 16.33
N PHE A 198 -2.63 25.81 16.58
CA PHE A 198 -1.28 25.20 16.48
C PHE A 198 -0.82 24.79 15.07
N GLY A 199 -1.68 24.97 14.05
CA GLY A 199 -1.39 24.66 12.67
C GLY A 199 -0.41 25.63 11.99
N ALA A 200 -0.26 25.46 10.69
CA ALA A 200 0.64 26.24 9.87
C ALA A 200 0.19 26.29 8.41
N GLU A 201 -0.09 27.50 7.94
CA GLU A 201 -0.49 27.80 6.56
C GLU A 201 0.61 28.51 5.77
N SER A 202 0.29 28.91 4.54
CA SER A 202 1.17 29.73 3.68
C SER A 202 1.80 30.92 4.42
N ASP A 203 1.06 31.62 5.30
CA ASP A 203 1.57 32.73 6.13
C ASP A 203 2.79 32.34 6.99
N TYR A 204 2.87 31.08 7.44
CA TYR A 204 4.03 30.55 8.15
C TYR A 204 5.17 30.21 7.18
N TYR A 205 4.90 29.43 6.13
CA TYR A 205 5.91 28.91 5.21
C TYR A 205 6.63 30.01 4.41
N GLU A 206 5.95 31.13 4.13
CA GLU A 206 6.56 32.30 3.49
C GLU A 206 7.65 32.98 4.35
N THR A 207 7.66 32.74 5.66
CA THR A 207 8.63 33.35 6.59
C THR A 207 9.95 32.59 6.69
N LEU A 208 10.02 31.38 6.12
CA LEU A 208 11.20 30.52 6.17
C LEU A 208 12.38 31.09 5.35
N GLU A 209 13.59 30.60 5.60
CA GLU A 209 14.80 31.05 4.87
C GLU A 209 14.69 30.82 3.35
N SER A 210 14.03 29.73 2.96
CA SER A 210 13.60 29.46 1.59
C SER A 210 12.07 29.44 1.56
N PRO A 211 11.41 30.57 1.25
CA PRO A 211 9.95 30.67 1.26
C PRO A 211 9.28 29.76 0.24
N TYR A 212 8.15 29.18 0.62
CA TYR A 212 7.22 28.45 -0.24
C TYR A 212 5.79 28.57 0.31
N PHE A 213 4.81 28.07 -0.44
CA PHE A 213 3.40 28.06 -0.06
C PHE A 213 3.01 26.69 0.51
N ALA A 214 2.00 26.69 1.38
CA ALA A 214 1.30 25.45 1.70
C ALA A 214 0.67 24.86 0.43
N LYS A 215 0.51 23.53 0.40
CA LYS A 215 0.05 22.84 -0.80
C LYS A 215 -1.45 23.09 -1.04
N ASN A 216 -2.21 23.15 0.05
CA ASN A 216 -3.65 23.29 0.13
C ASN A 216 -4.36 22.31 -0.81
N GLY A 217 -3.99 21.03 -0.68
CA GLY A 217 -4.50 19.98 -1.52
C GLY A 217 -3.86 18.62 -1.24
N PRO A 218 -4.40 17.55 -1.85
CA PRO A 218 -4.01 16.19 -1.54
C PRO A 218 -2.52 15.92 -1.81
N LEU A 219 -1.91 15.17 -0.89
CA LEU A 219 -0.56 14.62 -1.04
C LEU A 219 -0.52 13.64 -2.23
N GLU A 220 0.50 13.77 -3.06
CA GLU A 220 0.85 12.83 -4.13
C GLU A 220 1.85 11.78 -3.62
N SER A 221 2.66 12.13 -2.61
CA SER A 221 3.61 11.24 -1.94
C SER A 221 3.74 11.59 -0.46
N LEU A 222 3.94 10.58 0.38
CA LEU A 222 4.24 10.79 1.81
C LEU A 222 5.56 11.56 2.04
N ASP A 223 6.50 11.53 1.09
CA ASP A 223 7.74 12.30 1.22
C ASP A 223 7.50 13.82 1.25
N GLU A 224 6.35 14.29 0.76
CA GLU A 224 5.95 15.71 0.85
C GLU A 224 5.76 16.17 2.29
N LEU A 225 5.51 15.26 3.24
CA LEU A 225 5.44 15.59 4.66
C LEU A 225 6.74 16.24 5.17
N LEU A 226 7.89 16.02 4.52
CA LEU A 226 9.15 16.69 4.87
C LEU A 226 9.14 18.21 4.60
N LEU A 227 8.12 18.74 3.91
CA LEU A 227 7.89 20.17 3.74
C LEU A 227 6.97 20.75 4.81
N VAL A 228 6.26 19.89 5.55
CA VAL A 228 5.39 20.29 6.65
C VAL A 228 6.23 20.70 7.84
N ARG A 229 5.75 21.71 8.56
CA ARG A 229 6.39 22.23 9.75
C ARG A 229 6.73 21.11 10.76
N ASP A 230 7.97 21.14 11.25
CA ASP A 230 8.48 20.27 12.32
C ASP A 230 8.50 18.75 12.03
N VAL A 231 8.15 18.33 10.80
CA VAL A 231 8.34 16.95 10.34
C VAL A 231 9.80 16.72 9.96
N THR A 232 10.37 15.60 10.42
CA THR A 232 11.77 15.23 10.19
C THR A 232 11.89 13.88 9.50
N PRO A 233 13.01 13.59 8.80
CA PRO A 233 13.27 12.26 8.24
C PRO A 233 13.20 11.14 9.28
N GLU A 234 13.62 11.41 10.52
CA GLU A 234 13.59 10.46 11.63
C GLU A 234 12.14 10.11 12.03
N LEU A 235 11.23 11.08 12.08
CA LEU A 235 9.81 10.81 12.32
C LEU A 235 9.17 10.06 11.15
N LEU A 236 9.50 10.45 9.92
CA LEU A 236 8.85 9.91 8.73
C LEU A 236 9.31 8.48 8.40
N TYR A 237 10.63 8.22 8.45
CA TYR A 237 11.23 6.95 8.05
C TYR A 237 11.63 6.05 9.22
N GLY A 238 11.74 6.60 10.43
CA GLY A 238 12.23 5.87 11.58
C GLY A 238 13.68 5.41 11.42
N GLU A 239 13.96 4.24 11.98
CA GLU A 239 15.26 3.56 11.94
C GLU A 239 15.41 2.68 10.68
N ASP A 240 14.32 2.31 9.99
CA ASP A 240 14.35 1.53 8.74
C ASP A 240 14.74 2.39 7.51
N THR A 241 15.95 2.95 7.55
CA THR A 241 16.46 3.83 6.49
C THR A 241 16.56 3.14 5.14
N ASN A 242 16.77 1.82 5.15
CA ASN A 242 16.90 1.04 3.94
C ASN A 242 15.56 0.48 3.44
N ARG A 243 14.46 0.63 4.18
CA ARG A 243 13.09 0.25 3.82
C ARG A 243 12.95 -1.23 3.48
N ASN A 244 13.60 -2.09 4.25
CA ASN A 244 13.44 -3.55 4.13
C ASN A 244 12.51 -4.13 5.22
N GLY A 245 12.09 -3.32 6.20
CA GLY A 245 11.28 -3.75 7.32
C GLY A 245 11.92 -4.83 8.18
N ILE A 246 13.26 -4.94 8.14
CA ILE A 246 14.05 -5.84 8.98
C ILE A 246 14.92 -4.99 9.89
N LEU A 247 14.99 -5.33 11.18
CA LEU A 247 15.91 -4.71 12.11
C LEU A 247 17.35 -5.12 11.79
N ASP A 248 18.07 -4.27 11.05
CA ASP A 248 19.46 -4.51 10.70
C ASP A 248 20.41 -4.18 11.87
N PRO A 249 21.63 -4.75 11.91
CA PRO A 249 22.57 -4.48 13.00
C PRO A 249 22.95 -3.01 13.19
N ASN A 250 22.91 -2.20 12.13
CA ASN A 250 23.19 -0.77 12.15
C ASN A 250 21.96 0.09 12.52
N GLU A 251 20.81 -0.54 12.73
CA GLU A 251 19.55 0.10 13.15
C GLU A 251 19.23 -0.30 14.61
N ASN A 252 20.23 -0.83 15.32
CA ASN A 252 20.14 -1.26 16.71
C ASN A 252 21.52 -1.16 17.40
N ASP A 253 22.36 -0.19 17.00
CA ASP A 253 23.71 0.04 17.53
C ASP A 253 23.91 1.40 18.22
N GLY A 254 22.83 2.14 18.43
CA GLY A 254 22.77 3.40 19.14
C GLY A 254 23.27 4.55 18.28
N ASP A 255 24.40 5.15 18.67
CA ASP A 255 25.05 6.24 17.95
C ASP A 255 26.32 5.78 17.21
N ALA A 256 26.54 4.47 17.08
CA ALA A 256 27.76 3.92 16.51
C ALA A 256 27.78 4.04 14.98
N THR A 257 26.66 3.78 14.31
CA THR A 257 26.49 4.04 12.88
C THR A 257 25.22 4.87 12.60
N LEU A 258 24.97 5.16 11.32
CA LEU A 258 23.73 5.83 10.92
C LEU A 258 22.75 4.76 10.40
N PRO A 259 21.44 4.90 10.64
CA PRO A 259 20.77 5.98 11.41
C PRO A 259 21.11 5.94 12.91
N ILE A 260 20.91 7.06 13.59
CA ILE A 260 21.00 7.08 15.06
C ILE A 260 19.73 6.38 15.57
N ASP A 261 19.91 5.36 16.40
CA ASP A 261 18.83 4.54 16.94
C ASP A 261 18.88 4.49 18.49
N ASN A 262 17.86 3.88 19.09
CA ASN A 262 17.75 3.79 20.55
C ASN A 262 18.34 2.49 21.14
N ALA A 263 18.78 1.56 20.30
CA ALA A 263 19.30 0.23 20.61
C ALA A 263 18.41 -0.64 21.53
N ASP A 264 17.07 -0.51 21.42
CA ASP A 264 16.11 -1.23 22.27
C ASP A 264 15.73 -2.63 21.75
N GLY A 265 16.17 -2.98 20.54
CA GLY A 265 15.89 -4.25 19.88
C GLY A 265 14.53 -4.33 19.16
N VAL A 266 13.85 -3.21 18.97
CA VAL A 266 12.61 -3.05 18.21
C VAL A 266 12.85 -2.05 17.08
N LEU A 267 12.42 -2.39 15.86
CA LEU A 267 12.56 -1.48 14.72
C LEU A 267 11.52 -0.37 14.77
N ASP A 268 11.94 0.89 14.89
CA ASP A 268 11.07 2.02 14.58
C ASP A 268 10.91 2.15 13.06
N SER A 269 9.71 1.87 12.55
CA SER A 269 9.41 1.95 11.11
C SER A 269 9.00 3.36 10.66
N GLY A 270 8.92 4.32 11.58
CA GLY A 270 8.46 5.69 11.34
C GLY A 270 7.02 5.78 10.84
N TRP A 271 6.60 6.98 10.46
CA TRP A 271 5.24 7.24 9.99
C TRP A 271 4.87 6.56 8.66
N PHE A 272 5.84 6.12 7.85
CA PHE A 272 5.60 5.31 6.66
C PHE A 272 4.85 3.99 6.93
N ALA A 273 4.94 3.50 8.17
CA ALA A 273 4.25 2.30 8.61
C ALA A 273 2.76 2.53 8.91
N TYR A 274 2.36 3.77 9.18
CA TYR A 274 1.02 4.14 9.66
C TYR A 274 0.21 4.94 8.64
N PHE A 275 0.87 5.69 7.76
CA PHE A 275 0.20 6.55 6.79
C PHE A 275 0.25 6.02 5.36
N THR A 276 -0.76 6.42 4.59
CA THR A 276 -0.78 6.29 3.14
C THR A 276 -1.46 7.52 2.51
N VAL A 277 -1.25 7.69 1.22
CA VAL A 277 -2.01 8.61 0.36
C VAL A 277 -2.87 7.83 -0.65
N HIS A 278 -2.83 6.50 -0.57
CA HIS A 278 -3.48 5.58 -1.48
C HIS A 278 -4.23 4.49 -0.68
N SER A 279 -5.51 4.69 -0.39
CA SER A 279 -6.36 3.65 0.22
C SER A 279 -7.70 3.62 -0.49
N ARG A 280 -8.06 2.47 -1.06
CA ARG A 280 -9.33 2.23 -1.74
C ARG A 280 -9.76 0.79 -1.64
N GLU A 281 -11.07 0.59 -1.59
CA GLU A 281 -11.76 -0.69 -1.71
C GLU A 281 -12.66 -0.63 -2.96
N ILE A 282 -12.69 -1.71 -3.74
CA ILE A 282 -13.55 -1.79 -4.91
C ILE A 282 -15.02 -1.93 -4.50
N ASN A 283 -15.91 -1.22 -5.19
CA ASN A 283 -17.34 -1.25 -4.94
C ASN A 283 -18.15 -1.73 -6.16
N ILE A 284 -17.55 -2.61 -6.95
CA ILE A 284 -18.22 -3.34 -8.05
C ILE A 284 -18.28 -4.82 -7.71
N ARG A 285 -19.21 -5.53 -8.35
CA ARG A 285 -19.36 -6.98 -8.19
C ARG A 285 -18.16 -7.71 -8.82
N PRO A 286 -17.89 -8.97 -8.41
CA PRO A 286 -16.84 -9.79 -9.02
C PRO A 286 -16.95 -9.98 -10.54
N ASP A 287 -18.17 -9.87 -11.11
CA ASP A 287 -18.42 -9.96 -12.55
C ASP A 287 -18.24 -8.62 -13.30
N GLY A 288 -17.91 -7.54 -12.59
CA GLY A 288 -17.71 -6.18 -13.12
C GLY A 288 -18.98 -5.34 -13.20
N SER A 289 -20.15 -5.86 -12.80
CA SER A 289 -21.39 -5.07 -12.71
C SER A 289 -21.44 -4.22 -11.42
N GLU A 290 -22.31 -3.21 -11.39
CA GLU A 290 -22.48 -2.36 -10.21
C GLU A 290 -23.21 -3.11 -9.08
N LYS A 291 -22.80 -2.83 -7.83
CA LYS A 291 -23.52 -3.33 -6.65
C LYS A 291 -24.87 -2.62 -6.49
N ILE A 292 -25.84 -3.29 -5.89
CA ILE A 292 -27.14 -2.68 -5.61
C ILE A 292 -26.96 -1.68 -4.47
N ASN A 293 -27.23 -0.40 -4.73
CA ASN A 293 -27.16 0.63 -3.72
C ASN A 293 -28.43 0.61 -2.84
N LEU A 294 -28.26 0.20 -1.58
CA LEU A 294 -29.29 0.15 -0.55
C LEU A 294 -29.92 1.51 -0.24
N ASN A 295 -29.18 2.59 -0.51
CA ASN A 295 -29.64 3.96 -0.30
C ASN A 295 -30.23 4.60 -1.55
N GLY A 296 -30.67 3.79 -2.53
CA GLY A 296 -31.38 4.25 -3.71
C GLY A 296 -32.57 5.15 -3.39
N THR A 297 -32.76 6.19 -4.21
CA THR A 297 -33.84 7.19 -4.05
C THR A 297 -35.21 6.60 -4.38
N MET A 298 -35.28 5.70 -5.38
CA MET A 298 -36.52 5.11 -5.85
C MET A 298 -36.73 3.71 -5.26
N LEU A 299 -37.45 3.62 -4.14
CA LEU A 299 -37.66 2.36 -3.41
C LEU A 299 -38.33 1.25 -4.25
N THR A 300 -39.12 1.60 -5.26
CA THR A 300 -39.76 0.62 -6.14
C THR A 300 -38.75 -0.06 -7.07
N GLU A 301 -37.78 0.70 -7.58
CA GLU A 301 -36.72 0.16 -8.44
C GLU A 301 -35.77 -0.68 -7.58
N LEU A 302 -35.43 -0.18 -6.38
CA LEU A 302 -34.67 -0.95 -5.38
C LEU A 302 -35.35 -2.28 -5.02
N TYR A 303 -36.67 -2.29 -4.79
CA TYR A 303 -37.41 -3.53 -4.51
C TYR A 303 -37.30 -4.52 -5.68
N ASP A 304 -37.54 -4.06 -6.91
CA ASP A 304 -37.56 -4.91 -8.10
C ASP A 304 -36.15 -5.50 -8.38
N GLU A 305 -35.07 -4.74 -8.11
CA GLU A 305 -33.68 -5.21 -8.21
C GLU A 305 -33.33 -6.25 -7.14
N LEU A 306 -33.70 -5.99 -5.87
CA LEU A 306 -33.45 -6.90 -4.76
C LEU A 306 -34.25 -8.21 -4.89
N GLU A 307 -35.49 -8.13 -5.36
CA GLU A 307 -36.35 -9.31 -5.55
C GLU A 307 -35.77 -10.27 -6.60
N ALA A 308 -35.12 -9.72 -7.62
CA ALA A 308 -34.50 -10.51 -8.69
C ALA A 308 -33.26 -11.30 -8.21
N GLU A 309 -32.48 -10.74 -7.28
CA GLU A 309 -31.19 -11.29 -6.85
C GLU A 309 -31.28 -12.06 -5.52
N LEU A 310 -31.99 -11.54 -4.53
CA LEU A 310 -32.09 -12.12 -3.17
C LEU A 310 -33.42 -12.84 -2.93
N GLY A 311 -34.50 -12.35 -3.52
CA GLY A 311 -35.85 -12.86 -3.32
C GLY A 311 -36.81 -11.86 -2.68
N PRO A 312 -38.11 -12.20 -2.65
CA PRO A 312 -39.16 -11.26 -2.25
C PRO A 312 -39.17 -10.94 -0.75
N ASP A 313 -38.76 -11.86 0.11
CA ASP A 313 -38.77 -11.65 1.56
C ASP A 313 -37.64 -10.70 2.00
N GLU A 314 -36.46 -10.84 1.39
CA GLU A 314 -35.27 -10.01 1.56
C GLU A 314 -35.49 -8.60 1.03
N ALA A 315 -36.03 -8.48 -0.20
CA ALA A 315 -36.39 -7.20 -0.80
C ALA A 315 -37.42 -6.45 0.05
N ARG A 316 -38.44 -7.16 0.56
CA ARG A 316 -39.45 -6.56 1.45
C ARG A 316 -38.81 -6.04 2.74
N PHE A 317 -37.89 -6.78 3.35
CA PHE A 317 -37.24 -6.36 4.59
C PHE A 317 -36.39 -5.10 4.40
N ILE A 318 -35.52 -5.06 3.39
CA ILE A 318 -34.64 -3.91 3.14
C ILE A 318 -35.46 -2.64 2.88
N VAL A 319 -36.51 -2.75 2.07
CA VAL A 319 -37.35 -1.58 1.77
C VAL A 319 -38.17 -1.16 2.99
N ALA A 320 -38.65 -2.11 3.80
CA ALA A 320 -39.28 -1.80 5.10
C ALA A 320 -38.31 -1.05 6.02
N TYR A 321 -37.05 -1.48 6.09
CA TYR A 321 -36.00 -0.82 6.87
C TYR A 321 -35.82 0.63 6.44
N ARG A 322 -35.75 0.89 5.13
CA ARG A 322 -35.62 2.24 4.57
C ARG A 322 -36.83 3.14 4.89
N VAL A 323 -38.04 2.58 5.02
CA VAL A 323 -39.26 3.34 5.31
C VAL A 323 -39.42 3.62 6.81
N SER A 324 -39.24 2.60 7.66
CA SER A 324 -39.59 2.65 9.09
C SER A 324 -38.40 2.73 10.05
N GLY A 325 -37.21 2.32 9.61
CA GLY A 325 -36.03 2.15 10.46
C GLY A 325 -36.11 0.92 11.37
N PRO A 326 -35.03 0.63 12.11
CA PRO A 326 -34.99 -0.49 13.05
C PRO A 326 -35.84 -0.19 14.29
N ILE A 327 -36.40 -1.24 14.89
CA ILE A 327 -36.91 -1.21 16.25
C ILE A 327 -35.70 -1.11 17.18
N LEU A 328 -35.52 0.05 17.80
CA LEU A 328 -34.45 0.25 18.76
C LEU A 328 -34.68 -0.59 20.02
N THR A 329 -33.73 -1.46 20.32
CA THR A 329 -33.67 -2.23 21.56
C THR A 329 -33.09 -1.38 22.70
N ALA A 330 -33.20 -1.87 23.94
CA ALA A 330 -32.58 -1.21 25.09
C ALA A 330 -31.04 -1.18 25.00
N GLU A 331 -30.43 -2.14 24.29
CA GLU A 331 -28.99 -2.19 24.03
C GLU A 331 -28.58 -1.19 22.93
N ASP A 332 -29.42 -0.97 21.91
CA ASP A 332 -29.22 0.08 20.90
C ASP A 332 -29.26 1.48 21.54
N LEU A 333 -30.19 1.70 22.47
CA LEU A 333 -30.31 2.95 23.22
C LEU A 333 -29.15 3.17 24.21
N ALA A 334 -28.59 2.10 24.78
CA ALA A 334 -27.46 2.18 25.70
C ALA A 334 -26.11 2.34 24.98
N SER A 335 -26.00 1.87 23.74
CA SER A 335 -24.83 2.02 22.89
C SER A 335 -24.84 3.29 22.03
N GLY A 336 -25.88 4.13 22.10
CA GLY A 336 -25.94 5.39 21.35
C GLY A 336 -26.34 5.22 19.88
N GLY A 337 -27.11 4.18 19.54
CA GLY A 337 -27.58 3.90 18.19
C GLY A 337 -28.38 5.05 17.59
N SER A 338 -27.74 5.80 16.68
CA SER A 338 -28.40 6.83 15.88
C SER A 338 -28.87 6.20 14.57
N GLY A 339 -30.17 6.01 14.42
CA GLY A 339 -30.75 5.81 13.11
C GLY A 339 -30.62 7.11 12.33
N THR A 340 -29.72 7.17 11.35
CA THR A 340 -29.55 8.36 10.53
C THR A 340 -30.79 8.57 9.68
N ILE A 341 -31.55 9.62 10.00
CA ILE A 341 -32.68 10.09 9.19
C ILE A 341 -32.09 10.73 7.93
N VAL A 342 -32.67 10.45 6.76
CA VAL A 342 -32.21 10.96 5.46
C VAL A 342 -32.07 12.48 5.50
N GLY A 343 -30.82 12.97 5.47
CA GLY A 343 -30.54 14.41 5.48
C GLY A 343 -29.08 14.88 5.39
N GLY A 344 -28.06 14.01 5.27
CA GLY A 344 -26.67 14.44 5.53
C GLY A 344 -25.54 14.00 4.60
N GLY A 345 -25.77 13.55 3.35
CA GLY A 345 -24.64 13.03 2.56
C GLY A 345 -24.78 12.96 1.04
N MET A 346 -25.73 13.67 0.44
CA MET A 346 -25.87 13.72 -1.02
C MET A 346 -25.54 15.15 -1.47
N SER A 347 -24.65 15.32 -2.45
CA SER A 347 -24.38 16.65 -3.00
C SER A 347 -25.67 17.29 -3.50
N ASP A 348 -25.90 18.56 -3.17
CA ASP A 348 -27.14 19.29 -3.48
C ASP A 348 -27.54 19.15 -4.96
N GLU A 349 -26.55 19.12 -5.85
CA GLU A 349 -26.74 19.06 -7.30
C GLU A 349 -27.14 17.66 -7.80
N GLN A 350 -26.66 16.58 -7.17
CA GLN A 350 -27.10 15.21 -7.47
C GLN A 350 -28.47 14.92 -6.87
N ALA A 351 -28.70 15.37 -5.63
CA ALA A 351 -30.00 15.27 -4.98
C ALA A 351 -31.07 16.01 -5.80
N LEU A 352 -30.78 17.22 -6.29
CA LEU A 352 -31.69 18.01 -7.11
C LEU A 352 -31.97 17.38 -8.48
N ASN A 353 -30.96 16.83 -9.17
CA ASN A 353 -31.16 16.21 -10.48
C ASN A 353 -31.90 14.86 -10.40
N GLU A 354 -31.64 14.06 -9.36
CA GLU A 354 -32.36 12.80 -9.13
C GLU A 354 -33.78 13.04 -8.59
N LEU A 355 -33.96 14.01 -7.68
CA LEU A 355 -35.27 14.45 -7.21
C LEU A 355 -36.10 15.05 -8.34
N ALA A 356 -35.49 15.82 -9.25
CA ALA A 356 -36.18 16.35 -10.43
C ALA A 356 -36.65 15.24 -11.37
N ASN A 357 -35.84 14.17 -11.55
CA ASN A 357 -36.25 12.99 -12.34
C ASN A 357 -37.32 12.15 -11.64
N GLY A 358 -37.23 11.99 -10.31
CA GLY A 358 -38.24 11.31 -9.49
C GLY A 358 -39.57 12.06 -9.46
N LEU A 359 -39.54 13.37 -9.25
CA LEU A 359 -40.71 14.26 -9.33
C LEU A 359 -41.29 14.34 -10.73
N ALA A 360 -40.46 14.32 -11.78
CA ALA A 360 -40.96 14.27 -13.15
C ALA A 360 -41.73 12.97 -13.41
N LYS A 361 -41.30 11.84 -12.86
CA LYS A 361 -41.98 10.53 -13.01
C LYS A 361 -43.22 10.42 -12.10
N ALA A 362 -43.19 11.02 -10.91
CA ALA A 362 -44.31 11.09 -9.96
C ALA A 362 -45.40 12.13 -10.36
N MET A 363 -45.04 13.22 -11.04
CA MET A 363 -46.03 14.19 -11.55
C MET A 363 -46.87 13.63 -12.71
N PHE A 364 -46.50 12.47 -13.30
CA PHE A 364 -47.33 11.75 -14.27
C PHE A 364 -48.21 10.66 -13.65
N SER A 365 -48.15 10.43 -12.33
CA SER A 365 -49.19 9.68 -11.62
C SER A 365 -50.28 10.64 -11.14
N GLU A 366 -51.48 10.50 -11.70
CA GLU A 366 -52.69 11.20 -11.23
C GLU A 366 -52.90 10.98 -9.72
N GLU A 367 -53.48 11.99 -9.05
CA GLU A 367 -53.75 12.05 -7.60
C GLU A 367 -54.21 10.70 -6.99
N GLY A 368 -53.44 10.19 -6.02
CA GLY A 368 -53.87 9.13 -5.12
C GLY A 368 -53.44 7.70 -5.46
N VAL A 369 -52.48 7.49 -6.36
CA VAL A 369 -51.91 6.15 -6.60
C VAL A 369 -50.88 5.83 -5.52
N THR A 370 -51.26 5.07 -4.50
CA THR A 370 -50.32 4.43 -3.57
C THR A 370 -49.48 3.42 -4.35
N VAL A 371 -48.18 3.65 -4.42
CA VAL A 371 -47.27 2.71 -5.10
C VAL A 371 -46.85 1.67 -4.07
N THR A 372 -47.54 0.52 -4.09
CA THR A 372 -47.27 -0.56 -3.14
C THR A 372 -46.40 -1.65 -3.75
N ARG A 373 -45.41 -2.13 -2.99
CA ARG A 373 -44.69 -3.39 -3.25
C ARG A 373 -44.73 -4.25 -2.00
N ALA A 374 -45.00 -5.55 -2.16
CA ALA A 374 -45.13 -6.50 -1.06
C ALA A 374 -46.04 -6.05 0.10
N GLY A 375 -47.10 -5.28 -0.20
CA GLY A 375 -48.04 -4.75 0.78
C GLY A 375 -47.60 -3.47 1.51
N ILE A 376 -46.41 -2.93 1.23
CA ILE A 376 -45.88 -1.71 1.84
C ILE A 376 -46.12 -0.53 0.90
N ASP A 377 -46.60 0.60 1.43
CA ASP A 377 -46.72 1.86 0.67
C ASP A 377 -45.36 2.55 0.56
N LEU A 378 -44.84 2.62 -0.67
CA LEU A 378 -43.54 3.21 -0.98
C LEU A 378 -43.65 4.63 -1.54
N SER A 379 -44.86 5.19 -1.61
CA SER A 379 -45.08 6.53 -2.17
C SER A 379 -44.37 7.65 -1.39
N GLY A 380 -44.07 7.42 -0.11
CA GLY A 380 -43.35 8.35 0.76
C GLY A 380 -41.82 8.36 0.59
N GLY A 381 -41.25 7.40 -0.15
CA GLY A 381 -39.80 7.24 -0.24
C GLY A 381 -39.14 6.70 1.04
N GLY A 382 -37.82 6.58 1.03
CA GLY A 382 -37.04 6.12 2.21
C GLY A 382 -36.79 7.28 3.17
N VAL A 383 -37.07 7.07 4.46
CA VAL A 383 -36.86 8.03 5.55
C VAL A 383 -35.55 7.76 6.29
N TYR A 384 -35.09 6.50 6.32
CA TYR A 384 -33.87 6.08 6.99
C TYR A 384 -32.80 5.69 5.98
N SER A 385 -31.53 5.98 6.30
CA SER A 385 -30.38 5.46 5.56
C SER A 385 -29.81 4.20 6.20
N ILE A 386 -29.30 3.31 5.36
CA ILE A 386 -28.52 2.15 5.78
C ILE A 386 -27.05 2.59 5.71
N ASN A 387 -26.38 2.59 6.85
CA ASN A 387 -24.98 3.02 6.97
C ASN A 387 -24.04 1.86 6.64
N SER A 388 -24.43 0.64 7.02
CA SER A 388 -23.66 -0.58 6.77
C SER A 388 -24.55 -1.79 6.48
N ILE A 389 -23.99 -2.84 5.87
CA ILE A 389 -24.69 -4.12 5.68
C ILE A 389 -25.07 -4.74 7.04
N PHE A 390 -24.31 -4.47 8.10
CA PHE A 390 -24.58 -4.97 9.46
C PHE A 390 -25.87 -4.42 10.07
N ASP A 391 -26.37 -3.28 9.58
CA ASP A 391 -27.64 -2.70 10.01
C ASP A 391 -28.83 -3.62 9.66
N LEU A 392 -28.66 -4.45 8.62
CA LEU A 392 -29.65 -5.43 8.18
C LEU A 392 -29.55 -6.76 8.95
N ILE A 393 -28.45 -7.04 9.64
CA ILE A 393 -28.22 -8.34 10.28
C ILE A 393 -28.82 -8.35 11.69
N GLY A 394 -29.75 -9.28 11.95
CA GLY A 394 -30.37 -9.45 13.26
C GLY A 394 -31.27 -8.30 13.71
N SER A 395 -31.61 -7.36 12.82
CA SER A 395 -32.51 -6.25 13.11
C SER A 395 -33.99 -6.62 12.92
N GLU A 396 -34.88 -5.87 13.57
CA GLU A 396 -36.33 -5.97 13.43
C GLU A 396 -36.89 -4.62 12.98
N VAL A 397 -37.94 -4.63 12.16
CA VAL A 397 -38.58 -3.41 11.62
C VAL A 397 -40.09 -3.49 11.85
N GLU A 398 -40.69 -2.43 12.39
CA GLU A 398 -42.15 -2.30 12.46
C GLU A 398 -42.66 -1.47 11.26
N VAL A 399 -43.40 -2.09 10.35
CA VAL A 399 -43.95 -1.44 9.16
C VAL A 399 -45.42 -1.79 8.95
N GLU A 400 -46.17 -0.90 8.31
CA GLU A 400 -47.55 -1.17 7.91
C GLU A 400 -47.58 -1.97 6.61
N VAL A 401 -48.03 -3.23 6.68
CA VAL A 401 -48.22 -4.13 5.53
C VAL A 401 -49.71 -4.35 5.34
N ASP A 402 -50.25 -4.03 4.16
CA ASP A 402 -51.67 -4.17 3.82
C ASP A 402 -52.62 -3.49 4.85
N GLY A 403 -52.19 -2.37 5.45
CA GLY A 403 -52.95 -1.64 6.46
C GLY A 403 -52.84 -2.21 7.89
N GLN A 404 -51.96 -3.18 8.12
CA GLN A 404 -51.70 -3.76 9.44
C GLN A 404 -50.23 -3.56 9.86
N LYS A 405 -50.03 -3.02 11.06
CA LYS A 405 -48.71 -2.99 11.70
C LYS A 405 -48.18 -4.41 11.87
N THR A 406 -47.06 -4.69 11.20
CA THR A 406 -46.38 -5.98 11.21
C THR A 406 -44.92 -5.77 11.58
N THR A 407 -44.42 -6.57 12.50
CA THR A 407 -42.99 -6.67 12.78
C THR A 407 -42.36 -7.65 11.80
N LEU A 408 -41.44 -7.16 10.98
CA LEU A 408 -40.61 -7.99 10.11
C LEU A 408 -39.27 -8.24 10.81
N ILE A 409 -38.87 -9.51 10.85
CA ILE A 409 -37.57 -9.94 11.39
C ILE A 409 -36.60 -10.03 10.21
N SER A 410 -35.35 -9.63 10.41
CA SER A 410 -34.31 -9.77 9.40
C SER A 410 -34.21 -11.22 8.90
N PRO A 411 -34.14 -11.44 7.58
CA PRO A 411 -33.82 -12.74 6.99
C PRO A 411 -32.44 -13.27 7.41
N TRP A 412 -31.54 -12.38 7.84
CA TRP A 412 -30.17 -12.70 8.22
C TRP A 412 -30.02 -12.60 9.74
N SER A 413 -29.91 -13.74 10.41
CA SER A 413 -29.65 -13.78 11.85
C SER A 413 -28.20 -13.41 12.18
N ALA A 414 -28.00 -12.77 13.33
CA ALA A 414 -26.69 -12.42 13.88
C ALA A 414 -25.95 -13.62 14.52
N ASP A 415 -26.21 -14.86 14.06
CA ASP A 415 -25.49 -16.03 14.54
C ASP A 415 -24.23 -16.29 13.68
N PRO A 416 -23.11 -16.75 14.29
CA PRO A 416 -21.85 -16.92 13.56
C PRO A 416 -21.92 -17.84 12.34
N ALA A 417 -22.76 -18.88 12.37
CA ALA A 417 -22.86 -19.84 11.28
C ALA A 417 -23.53 -19.22 10.05
N THR A 418 -24.62 -18.49 10.24
CA THR A 418 -25.31 -17.74 9.18
C THR A 418 -24.42 -16.64 8.62
N MET A 419 -23.80 -15.83 9.50
CA MET A 419 -22.93 -14.72 9.06
C MET A 419 -21.74 -15.20 8.21
N THR A 420 -21.15 -16.36 8.54
CA THR A 420 -20.03 -16.93 7.76
C THR A 420 -20.42 -17.23 6.31
N VAL A 421 -21.68 -17.60 6.07
CA VAL A 421 -22.18 -17.99 4.74
C VAL A 421 -22.75 -16.79 4.00
N GLU A 422 -23.54 -15.95 4.67
CA GLU A 422 -24.33 -14.89 4.02
C GLU A 422 -23.55 -13.59 3.82
N LEU A 423 -22.65 -13.20 4.75
CA LEU A 423 -21.95 -11.92 4.63
C LEU A 423 -21.12 -11.79 3.35
N PRO A 424 -20.33 -12.79 2.91
CA PRO A 424 -19.60 -12.67 1.64
C PRO A 424 -20.54 -12.39 0.46
N ILE A 425 -21.71 -13.04 0.42
CA ILE A 425 -22.71 -12.86 -0.64
C ILE A 425 -23.29 -11.44 -0.60
N LEU A 426 -23.66 -10.96 0.59
CA LEU A 426 -24.20 -9.61 0.77
C LEU A 426 -23.17 -8.53 0.44
N HIS A 427 -21.91 -8.70 0.86
CA HIS A 427 -20.83 -7.75 0.56
C HIS A 427 -20.48 -7.71 -0.94
N ASP A 428 -20.62 -8.83 -1.66
CA ASP A 428 -20.41 -8.86 -3.11
C ASP A 428 -21.56 -8.22 -3.88
N LEU A 429 -22.80 -8.29 -3.36
CA LEU A 429 -24.01 -7.82 -4.04
C LEU A 429 -24.41 -6.38 -3.71
N LEU A 430 -24.29 -5.98 -2.45
CA LEU A 430 -24.90 -4.77 -1.89
C LEU A 430 -23.85 -3.70 -1.57
N THR A 431 -24.27 -2.44 -1.62
CA THR A 431 -23.47 -1.29 -1.21
C THR A 431 -24.33 -0.19 -0.63
N THR A 432 -23.73 0.73 0.12
CA THR A 432 -24.39 1.92 0.66
C THR A 432 -24.05 3.20 -0.12
N SER A 433 -23.13 3.10 -1.11
CA SER A 433 -22.67 4.22 -1.95
C SER A 433 -22.77 3.88 -3.44
N LYS A 434 -22.96 4.90 -4.28
CA LYS A 434 -22.96 4.76 -5.76
C LYS A 434 -21.56 4.80 -6.37
N ASN A 435 -20.53 5.16 -5.60
CA ASN A 435 -19.17 5.28 -6.13
C ASN A 435 -18.62 3.89 -6.52
N GLN A 436 -17.78 3.83 -7.56
CA GLN A 436 -17.18 2.56 -8.00
C GLN A 436 -16.12 2.01 -7.05
N TYR A 437 -15.64 2.85 -6.12
CA TYR A 437 -14.74 2.50 -5.05
C TYR A 437 -15.09 3.31 -3.80
N ILE A 438 -14.66 2.81 -2.65
CA ILE A 438 -14.78 3.47 -1.34
C ILE A 438 -13.36 3.81 -0.87
N GLU A 439 -13.14 5.02 -0.40
CA GLU A 439 -11.85 5.48 0.12
C GLU A 439 -11.92 5.61 1.66
N GLY A 440 -10.76 5.58 2.32
CA GLY A 440 -10.65 5.89 3.76
C GLY A 440 -10.93 4.74 4.73
N ARG A 441 -11.62 3.67 4.30
CA ARG A 441 -11.83 2.48 5.16
C ARG A 441 -10.53 1.76 5.45
N ILE A 442 -10.37 1.33 6.70
CA ILE A 442 -9.14 0.73 7.20
C ILE A 442 -9.25 -0.79 7.22
N GLN A 443 -8.30 -1.47 6.57
CA GLN A 443 -8.21 -2.93 6.57
C GLN A 443 -7.65 -3.41 7.91
N ILE A 444 -8.55 -3.93 8.76
CA ILE A 444 -8.23 -4.31 10.14
C ILE A 444 -7.27 -5.50 10.26
N ASP A 445 -7.20 -6.36 9.24
CA ASP A 445 -6.39 -7.57 9.28
C ASP A 445 -4.89 -7.34 9.13
N GLU A 446 -4.50 -6.19 8.54
CA GLU A 446 -3.10 -5.78 8.33
C GLU A 446 -2.75 -4.46 9.05
N ALA A 447 -3.71 -3.80 9.69
CA ALA A 447 -3.50 -2.53 10.37
C ALA A 447 -2.66 -2.67 11.64
N ARG A 448 -1.84 -1.65 11.93
CA ARG A 448 -1.09 -1.57 13.19
C ARG A 448 -2.00 -1.12 14.33
N LEU A 449 -1.58 -1.37 15.58
CA LEU A 449 -2.36 -1.06 16.77
C LEU A 449 -2.76 0.42 16.80
N GLU A 450 -1.80 1.30 16.53
CA GLU A 450 -1.96 2.75 16.57
C GLU A 450 -2.91 3.24 15.47
N THR A 451 -2.88 2.61 14.29
CA THR A 451 -3.85 2.86 13.23
C THR A 451 -5.25 2.38 13.61
N LEU A 452 -5.35 1.25 14.33
CA LEU A 452 -6.63 0.74 14.82
C LEU A 452 -7.22 1.63 15.92
N GLN A 453 -6.40 2.10 16.85
CA GLN A 453 -6.82 2.99 17.94
C GLN A 453 -7.32 4.35 17.41
N GLY A 454 -6.77 4.81 16.28
CA GLY A 454 -7.28 5.99 15.58
C GLY A 454 -8.59 5.78 14.81
N ILE A 455 -9.29 4.64 14.95
CA ILE A 455 -10.60 4.41 14.33
C ILE A 455 -11.71 4.86 15.30
N PRO A 456 -12.67 5.69 14.86
CA PRO A 456 -13.81 6.06 15.70
C PRO A 456 -14.55 4.82 16.25
N GLU A 457 -14.95 4.88 17.53
CA GLU A 457 -15.65 3.79 18.23
C GLU A 457 -14.83 2.49 18.41
N MET A 458 -13.52 2.51 18.13
CA MET A 458 -12.61 1.41 18.42
C MET A 458 -12.16 1.46 19.88
N ASP A 459 -12.49 0.41 20.62
CA ASP A 459 -12.00 0.24 22.00
C ASP A 459 -10.57 -0.32 22.02
N ASP A 460 -9.77 0.09 23.01
CA ASP A 460 -8.38 -0.36 23.17
C ASP A 460 -8.27 -1.89 23.33
N ASP A 461 -9.18 -2.53 24.07
CA ASP A 461 -9.15 -3.99 24.24
C ASP A 461 -9.48 -4.69 22.92
N LEU A 462 -10.41 -4.14 22.13
CA LEU A 462 -10.74 -4.66 20.80
C LEU A 462 -9.55 -4.49 19.83
N ALA A 463 -8.93 -3.30 19.78
CA ALA A 463 -7.77 -3.06 18.94
C ALA A 463 -6.61 -4.02 19.27
N ASN A 464 -6.32 -4.22 20.55
CA ASN A 464 -5.33 -5.20 21.01
C ASN A 464 -5.74 -6.64 20.65
N ALA A 465 -7.01 -7.00 20.78
CA ALA A 465 -7.50 -8.33 20.41
C ALA A 465 -7.35 -8.59 18.90
N ILE A 466 -7.63 -7.59 18.06
CA ILE A 466 -7.45 -7.67 16.61
C ILE A 466 -5.99 -7.94 16.29
N VAL A 467 -5.05 -7.13 16.81
CA VAL A 467 -3.60 -7.28 16.56
C VAL A 467 -3.10 -8.66 17.01
N ASN A 468 -3.51 -9.11 18.20
CA ASN A 468 -3.14 -10.43 18.71
C ASN A 468 -3.74 -11.60 17.91
N SER A 469 -4.77 -11.33 17.11
CA SER A 469 -5.44 -12.32 16.25
C SER A 469 -5.00 -12.24 14.79
N GLN A 470 -4.02 -11.40 14.42
CA GLN A 470 -3.60 -11.18 13.03
C GLN A 470 -3.14 -12.46 12.32
N MET A 471 -2.98 -12.38 10.99
CA MET A 471 -2.77 -13.49 10.04
C MET A 471 -1.47 -14.32 10.21
N THR A 472 -1.01 -14.54 11.42
CA THR A 472 0.05 -15.48 11.80
C THR A 472 -0.55 -16.80 12.29
N GLY A 473 -0.05 -17.91 11.78
CA GLY A 473 -0.34 -19.24 12.28
C GLY A 473 0.25 -19.46 13.68
N THR A 474 -0.06 -20.62 14.26
CA THR A 474 0.36 -21.00 15.62
C THR A 474 1.88 -21.11 15.81
N ASN A 475 2.64 -21.10 14.71
CA ASN A 475 4.11 -21.09 14.67
C ASN A 475 4.71 -19.70 14.47
N GLY A 476 3.88 -18.64 14.46
CA GLY A 476 4.31 -17.26 14.17
C GLY A 476 4.54 -16.95 12.68
N ALA A 477 4.33 -17.92 11.79
CA ALA A 477 4.49 -17.72 10.34
C ALA A 477 3.19 -17.21 9.70
N PRO A 478 3.23 -16.46 8.60
CA PRO A 478 2.03 -16.06 7.85
C PRO A 478 1.11 -17.25 7.49
N SER A 479 -0.20 -17.13 7.71
CA SER A 479 -1.19 -18.20 7.49
C SER A 479 -2.12 -17.92 6.32
N THR A 480 -2.16 -18.84 5.34
CA THR A 480 -3.06 -18.76 4.19
C THR A 480 -4.52 -19.05 4.55
N GLN A 481 -4.77 -19.89 5.56
CA GLN A 481 -6.12 -20.29 5.97
C GLN A 481 -6.89 -19.18 6.69
N ILE A 482 -6.19 -18.41 7.53
CA ILE A 482 -6.80 -17.28 8.27
C ILE A 482 -7.22 -16.19 7.29
N SER A 483 -6.35 -15.87 6.34
CA SER A 483 -6.63 -14.91 5.25
C SER A 483 -7.91 -15.27 4.48
N GLN A 484 -8.13 -16.55 4.18
CA GLN A 484 -9.32 -17.02 3.48
C GLN A 484 -10.61 -17.00 4.33
N ALA A 485 -10.51 -17.12 5.65
CA ALA A 485 -11.66 -17.13 6.55
C ALA A 485 -12.17 -15.71 6.86
N ARG A 486 -11.30 -14.69 6.80
CA ARG A 486 -11.59 -13.30 7.15
C ARG A 486 -11.90 -12.43 5.94
N GLN A 487 -12.79 -12.90 5.07
CA GLN A 487 -13.14 -12.18 3.83
C GLN A 487 -13.99 -10.93 4.06
N THR A 488 -14.70 -10.88 5.19
CA THR A 488 -15.58 -9.78 5.59
C THR A 488 -15.26 -9.38 7.02
N THR A 489 -15.55 -8.14 7.38
CA THR A 489 -15.30 -7.60 8.74
C THR A 489 -16.15 -8.28 9.80
N GLY A 490 -17.13 -9.10 9.38
CA GLY A 490 -17.95 -9.91 10.28
C GLY A 490 -17.17 -10.96 11.05
N TRP A 491 -15.91 -11.26 10.68
CA TRP A 491 -15.06 -12.15 11.45
C TRP A 491 -14.89 -11.70 12.91
N LEU A 492 -14.93 -10.39 13.17
CA LEU A 492 -14.88 -9.84 14.53
C LEU A 492 -16.05 -10.33 15.40
N VAL A 493 -17.25 -10.44 14.83
CA VAL A 493 -18.43 -10.96 15.54
C VAL A 493 -18.42 -12.49 15.58
N ILE A 494 -18.05 -13.13 14.46
CA ILE A 494 -18.01 -14.60 14.33
C ILE A 494 -17.02 -15.21 15.33
N GLU A 495 -15.86 -14.59 15.53
CA GLU A 495 -14.83 -15.02 16.50
C GLU A 495 -15.11 -14.53 17.93
N GLY A 496 -16.17 -13.72 18.13
CA GLY A 496 -16.58 -13.23 19.44
C GLY A 496 -15.71 -12.12 20.02
N LEU A 497 -15.00 -11.37 19.18
CA LEU A 497 -14.21 -10.20 19.58
C LEU A 497 -15.09 -8.97 19.80
N THR A 498 -16.19 -8.84 19.07
CA THR A 498 -17.12 -7.70 19.17
C THR A 498 -18.57 -8.14 19.08
N THR A 499 -19.50 -7.23 19.37
CA THR A 499 -20.95 -7.46 19.27
C THR A 499 -21.50 -6.95 17.94
N ILE A 500 -22.72 -7.39 17.58
CA ILE A 500 -23.38 -6.89 16.36
C ILE A 500 -23.66 -5.37 16.43
N GLU A 501 -23.84 -4.83 17.62
CA GLU A 501 -24.09 -3.39 17.79
C GLU A 501 -22.83 -2.54 17.66
N GLN A 502 -21.73 -3.04 18.19
CA GLN A 502 -20.44 -2.36 18.04
C GLN A 502 -19.94 -2.44 16.58
N ILE A 503 -20.10 -3.58 15.88
CA ILE A 503 -19.66 -3.67 14.48
C ILE A 503 -20.48 -2.75 13.55
N ARG A 504 -21.76 -2.49 13.82
CA ARG A 504 -22.58 -1.55 13.03
C ARG A 504 -21.98 -0.15 13.02
N LYS A 505 -21.42 0.29 14.15
CA LYS A 505 -20.74 1.59 14.28
C LYS A 505 -19.36 1.61 13.64
N LEU A 506 -18.61 0.52 13.76
CA LEU A 506 -17.26 0.42 13.19
C LEU A 506 -17.29 0.28 11.67
N ALA A 507 -18.30 -0.41 11.13
CA ALA A 507 -18.36 -0.84 9.73
C ALA A 507 -18.14 0.28 8.67
N PRO A 508 -18.63 1.53 8.85
CA PRO A 508 -18.32 2.63 7.95
C PRO A 508 -16.82 2.96 7.84
N HIS A 509 -16.03 2.70 8.88
CA HIS A 509 -14.61 3.06 8.96
C HIS A 509 -13.66 1.89 8.69
N ILE A 510 -14.14 0.64 8.73
CA ILE A 510 -13.30 -0.56 8.60
C ILE A 510 -13.65 -1.38 7.38
N CYS A 511 -12.66 -2.06 6.78
CA CYS A 511 -12.86 -3.08 5.76
C CYS A 511 -12.04 -4.35 6.09
N SER A 512 -12.33 -5.46 5.43
CA SER A 512 -11.48 -6.67 5.46
C SER A 512 -10.66 -6.84 4.19
N ARG A 513 -10.89 -5.97 3.20
CA ARG A 513 -10.23 -5.98 1.91
C ARG A 513 -9.99 -4.55 1.48
N GLY A 514 -8.73 -4.22 1.24
CA GLY A 514 -8.35 -3.11 0.36
C GLY A 514 -7.96 -3.63 -1.01
N ASP A 515 -8.10 -2.79 -2.03
CA ASP A 515 -7.76 -3.10 -3.42
C ASP A 515 -6.53 -2.32 -3.90
N VAL A 516 -5.89 -1.56 -3.01
CA VAL A 516 -4.63 -0.86 -3.28
C VAL A 516 -3.48 -1.56 -2.57
N PHE A 517 -2.51 -2.01 -3.35
CA PHE A 517 -1.41 -2.82 -2.86
C PHE A 517 -0.07 -2.14 -3.09
N ARG A 518 0.82 -2.19 -2.10
CA ARG A 518 2.24 -1.94 -2.26
C ARG A 518 2.98 -3.24 -2.52
N ALA A 519 3.76 -3.27 -3.59
CA ALA A 519 4.60 -4.39 -3.97
C ALA A 519 6.08 -3.96 -3.91
N GLN A 520 6.91 -4.71 -3.19
CA GLN A 520 8.36 -4.57 -3.26
C GLN A 520 8.96 -5.75 -4.01
N SER A 521 9.37 -5.51 -5.26
CA SER A 521 9.90 -6.52 -6.16
C SER A 521 11.43 -6.44 -6.23
N LEU A 522 12.08 -7.59 -6.13
CA LEU A 522 13.52 -7.76 -6.27
C LEU A 522 13.83 -8.58 -7.51
N GLY A 523 14.64 -8.02 -8.40
CA GLY A 523 15.23 -8.73 -9.54
C GLY A 523 16.69 -9.07 -9.26
N TYR A 524 17.07 -10.34 -9.41
CA TYR A 524 18.41 -10.80 -9.05
C TYR A 524 18.86 -12.03 -9.86
N PHE A 525 20.12 -12.42 -9.72
CA PHE A 525 20.68 -13.62 -10.33
C PHE A 525 20.86 -14.74 -9.31
N GLY A 526 20.74 -15.99 -9.75
CA GLY A 526 20.78 -17.16 -8.86
C GLY A 526 22.06 -17.32 -8.04
N GLN A 527 23.18 -16.75 -8.52
CA GLN A 527 24.42 -16.67 -7.77
C GLN A 527 25.25 -15.48 -8.26
N ARG A 528 25.69 -14.60 -7.34
CA ARG A 528 26.58 -13.45 -7.61
C ARG A 528 26.11 -12.56 -8.78
N GLY A 529 25.55 -11.40 -8.46
CA GLY A 529 25.14 -10.40 -9.43
C GLY A 529 24.57 -9.16 -8.74
N PRO A 530 24.21 -8.13 -9.52
CA PRO A 530 23.44 -7.01 -9.00
C PRO A 530 22.05 -7.49 -8.56
N ILE A 531 21.51 -6.82 -7.55
CA ILE A 531 20.14 -6.94 -7.09
C ILE A 531 19.52 -5.56 -7.32
N THR A 532 18.35 -5.52 -7.96
CA THR A 532 17.57 -4.30 -8.10
C THR A 532 16.31 -4.44 -7.26
N ARG A 533 15.98 -3.42 -6.47
CA ARG A 533 14.77 -3.38 -5.65
C ARG A 533 13.89 -2.25 -6.14
N VAL A 534 12.65 -2.57 -6.47
CA VAL A 534 11.64 -1.64 -6.95
C VAL A 534 10.42 -1.75 -6.06
N GLU A 535 9.90 -0.61 -5.64
CA GLU A 535 8.61 -0.50 -4.97
C GLU A 535 7.58 0.07 -5.95
N ALA A 536 6.35 -0.42 -5.89
CA ALA A 536 5.24 0.15 -6.64
C ALA A 536 3.93 0.12 -5.85
N ILE A 537 3.03 1.06 -6.17
CA ILE A 537 1.63 1.04 -5.74
C ILE A 537 0.77 0.60 -6.92
N ILE A 538 -0.07 -0.41 -6.67
CA ILE A 538 -0.95 -1.06 -7.63
C ILE A 538 -2.38 -0.81 -7.16
N ASP A 539 -3.13 -0.05 -7.94
CA ASP A 539 -4.56 0.21 -7.75
C ASP A 539 -5.38 -0.85 -8.50
N GLY A 540 -5.90 -1.83 -7.75
CA GLY A 540 -6.76 -2.91 -8.20
C GLY A 540 -8.25 -2.57 -8.27
N THR A 541 -8.64 -1.32 -7.99
CA THR A 541 -10.03 -0.87 -8.17
C THR A 541 -10.42 -0.74 -9.64
N PHE A 542 -9.43 -0.67 -10.53
CA PHE A 542 -9.60 -0.69 -11.98
C PHE A 542 -9.32 -2.08 -12.55
N ILE A 543 -10.03 -2.43 -13.62
CA ILE A 543 -9.79 -3.65 -14.39
C ILE A 543 -9.43 -3.24 -15.83
N PRO A 544 -8.19 -3.45 -16.31
CA PRO A 544 -7.05 -4.01 -15.58
C PRO A 544 -6.50 -3.05 -14.49
N PRO A 545 -5.80 -3.58 -13.47
CA PRO A 545 -5.18 -2.76 -12.42
C PRO A 545 -4.21 -1.72 -12.96
N ARG A 546 -4.07 -0.62 -12.24
CA ARG A 546 -3.19 0.49 -12.61
C ARG A 546 -2.02 0.58 -11.67
N ILE A 547 -0.81 0.68 -12.22
CA ILE A 547 0.37 1.03 -11.43
C ILE A 547 0.41 2.56 -11.32
N THR A 548 0.10 3.08 -10.14
CA THR A 548 -0.02 4.53 -9.90
C THR A 548 1.31 5.16 -9.52
N TYR A 549 2.22 4.37 -8.96
CA TYR A 549 3.49 4.85 -8.42
C TYR A 549 4.58 3.79 -8.54
N ILE A 550 5.81 4.18 -8.89
CA ILE A 550 7.00 3.32 -8.93
C ILE A 550 8.20 4.09 -8.38
N ARG A 551 8.98 3.44 -7.49
CA ARG A 551 10.24 3.95 -6.95
C ARG A 551 11.35 2.89 -7.04
N ASP A 552 12.53 3.31 -7.48
CA ASP A 552 13.74 2.48 -7.40
C ASP A 552 14.36 2.66 -6.01
N LEU A 553 14.53 1.56 -5.28
CA LEU A 553 15.11 1.52 -3.93
C LEU A 553 16.53 0.95 -3.93
N SER A 554 17.13 0.72 -5.11
CA SER A 554 18.45 0.08 -5.23
C SER A 554 19.59 0.94 -4.68
N ASN A 555 19.39 2.26 -4.59
CA ASN A 555 20.32 3.19 -3.95
C ASN A 555 20.41 2.99 -2.43
N LEU A 556 19.37 2.40 -1.82
CA LEU A 556 19.35 2.05 -0.40
C LEU A 556 20.01 0.68 -0.11
N GLY A 557 20.61 0.05 -1.13
CA GLY A 557 21.23 -1.26 -1.01
C GLY A 557 20.29 -2.41 -1.39
N SER A 558 20.76 -3.64 -1.19
CA SER A 558 20.00 -4.85 -1.58
C SER A 558 18.82 -5.15 -0.67
N GLY A 559 18.83 -4.66 0.59
CA GLY A 559 17.84 -4.92 1.63
C GLY A 559 17.81 -6.36 2.16
N TYR A 560 18.01 -7.36 1.30
CA TYR A 560 17.88 -8.77 1.65
C TYR A 560 19.03 -9.62 1.09
N PRO A 561 19.49 -10.64 1.83
CA PRO A 561 20.43 -11.60 1.28
C PRO A 561 19.72 -12.54 0.28
N VAL A 562 20.45 -12.96 -0.75
CA VAL A 562 19.90 -13.81 -1.83
C VAL A 562 19.39 -15.16 -1.30
N SER A 563 20.00 -15.71 -0.25
CA SER A 563 19.56 -16.95 0.40
C SER A 563 18.11 -16.85 0.90
N THR A 564 17.77 -15.73 1.54
CA THR A 564 16.40 -15.48 2.04
C THR A 564 15.41 -15.40 0.88
N LEU A 565 15.75 -14.70 -0.20
CA LEU A 565 14.90 -14.61 -1.40
C LEU A 565 14.68 -15.98 -2.05
N GLN A 566 15.70 -16.84 -2.04
CA GLN A 566 15.65 -18.19 -2.60
C GLN A 566 14.98 -19.23 -1.68
N GLY A 567 14.65 -18.87 -0.44
CA GLY A 567 14.09 -19.80 0.55
C GLY A 567 15.11 -20.84 1.05
N ALA A 568 16.40 -20.56 0.91
CA ALA A 568 17.44 -21.41 1.47
C ALA A 568 17.60 -21.05 2.96
N ALA A 569 17.33 -22.01 3.86
CA ALA A 569 17.58 -21.81 5.29
C ALA A 569 19.06 -21.44 5.52
N GLU A 570 19.31 -20.48 6.40
CA GLU A 570 20.66 -20.21 6.89
C GLU A 570 21.19 -21.48 7.57
N GLU A 571 22.27 -22.07 7.01
CA GLU A 571 23.02 -23.18 7.62
C GLU A 571 23.95 -22.69 8.72
#